data_AF-A0A1G7RZW1-F1
#
_entry.id   AF-A0A1G7RZW1-F1
#
_cell.length_a   1.000
_cell.length_b   1.000
_cell.length_c   1.000
_cell.angle_alpha   90.00
_cell.angle_beta   90.00
_cell.angle_gamma   90.00
#
_symmetry.space_group_name_H-M   'P 1'
#
loop_
_entity.id
_entity.type
_entity.pdbx_description
1 polymer ?
#
loop_
_entity_poly.entity_id
_entity_poly.type
_entity_poly.pdbx_seq_one_letter_code
_entity_poly.pdbx_strand_id
1 'polypeptide(L)'
;MGASRAPTIRVNRAGGAVVAALGALLAVLALPIAGAELARRPAEPVVAELRAGAAVEPGALARLAAASRAALAWRPDGPGRATLGLVDLVRARRADRPVPHLEAAAAYLRASLRRRPADPHTWARLARTRYRLGLPARDVAAALRRSLATGAYLPRLAPARAALALRLWPVLNRDGRWRRELAEGWRRQPNLLTRTARATGRSGVLGRAVTHGSAARRRVR
;
A
#
# COMPACT_ATOMS: atom_id res chain seq x y z
N MET A 1 28.41 -60.43 -41.75
CA MET A 1 27.74 -59.13 -41.54
C MET A 1 27.44 -58.96 -40.06
N GLY A 2 28.39 -58.41 -39.28
CA GLY A 2 28.25 -58.23 -37.83
C GLY A 2 28.03 -56.77 -37.49
N ALA A 3 26.81 -56.40 -37.10
CA ALA A 3 26.45 -55.05 -36.73
C ALA A 3 26.92 -54.75 -35.30
N SER A 4 28.04 -54.04 -35.17
CA SER A 4 28.49 -53.47 -33.89
C SER A 4 27.68 -52.22 -33.57
N ARG A 5 26.70 -52.33 -32.67
CA ARG A 5 26.00 -51.19 -32.05
C ARG A 5 26.13 -51.27 -30.53
N ALA A 6 27.13 -50.59 -29.99
CA ALA A 6 27.10 -50.10 -28.61
C ALA A 6 28.09 -48.94 -28.52
N PRO A 7 27.61 -47.68 -28.46
CA PRO A 7 27.63 -46.99 -27.16
C PRO A 7 26.56 -45.89 -27.04
N THR A 8 25.35 -46.18 -26.57
CA THR A 8 24.33 -45.13 -26.31
C THR A 8 23.89 -45.01 -24.85
N ILE A 9 24.36 -45.87 -23.94
CA ILE A 9 23.85 -45.91 -22.55
C ILE A 9 24.60 -44.97 -21.58
N ARG A 10 25.88 -44.63 -21.84
CA ARG A 10 26.67 -43.81 -20.90
C ARG A 10 26.33 -42.32 -20.92
N VAL A 11 25.78 -41.80 -22.02
CA VAL A 11 25.42 -40.37 -22.15
C VAL A 11 24.22 -40.00 -21.26
N ASN A 12 23.37 -40.98 -20.90
CA ASN A 12 22.15 -40.73 -20.13
C ASN A 12 22.38 -40.47 -18.63
N ARG A 13 23.48 -40.97 -18.03
CA ARG A 13 23.75 -40.76 -16.60
C ARG A 13 24.21 -39.34 -16.29
N ALA A 14 25.05 -38.76 -17.15
CA ALA A 14 25.50 -37.38 -17.01
C ALA A 14 24.32 -36.38 -17.16
N GLY A 15 23.44 -36.62 -18.13
CA GLY A 15 22.21 -35.82 -18.30
C GLY A 15 21.29 -35.90 -17.08
N GLY A 16 21.08 -37.09 -16.51
CA GLY A 16 20.27 -37.27 -15.30
C GLY A 16 20.81 -36.52 -14.08
N ALA A 17 22.14 -36.54 -13.86
CA ALA A 17 22.76 -35.83 -12.75
C ALA A 17 22.58 -34.30 -12.85
N VAL A 18 22.71 -33.74 -14.04
CA VAL A 18 22.50 -32.30 -14.28
C VAL A 18 21.05 -31.90 -14.01
N VAL A 19 20.08 -32.69 -14.49
CA VAL A 19 18.65 -32.42 -14.25
C VAL A 19 18.31 -32.51 -12.76
N ALA A 20 18.83 -33.51 -12.04
CA ALA A 20 18.61 -33.64 -10.60
C ALA A 20 19.22 -32.48 -9.81
N ALA A 21 20.44 -32.07 -10.15
CA ALA A 21 21.10 -30.92 -9.52
C ALA A 21 20.34 -29.61 -9.77
N LEU A 22 19.86 -29.39 -11.00
CA LEU A 22 19.04 -28.23 -11.34
C LEU A 22 17.70 -28.24 -10.58
N GLY A 23 17.05 -29.40 -10.49
CA GLY A 23 15.81 -29.58 -9.73
C GLY A 23 15.99 -29.27 -8.23
N ALA A 24 17.06 -29.78 -7.62
CA ALA A 24 17.40 -29.49 -6.23
C ALA A 24 17.68 -28.00 -6.02
N LEU A 25 18.42 -27.36 -6.92
CA LEU A 25 18.70 -25.91 -6.87
C LEU A 25 17.40 -25.09 -6.95
N LEU A 26 16.51 -25.42 -7.88
CA LEU A 26 15.21 -24.75 -8.01
C LEU A 26 14.34 -24.93 -6.77
N ALA A 27 14.34 -26.12 -6.16
CA ALA A 27 13.61 -26.38 -4.92
C ALA A 27 14.14 -25.50 -3.77
N VAL A 28 15.47 -25.42 -3.61
CA VAL A 28 16.11 -24.56 -2.60
C VAL A 28 15.77 -23.09 -2.82
N LEU A 29 15.75 -22.62 -4.06
CA LEU A 29 15.37 -21.23 -4.40
C LEU A 29 13.87 -20.95 -4.18
N ALA A 30 13.01 -21.97 -4.25
CA ALA A 30 11.58 -21.83 -4.03
C ALA A 30 11.20 -21.79 -2.54
N LEU A 31 12.01 -22.38 -1.65
CA LEU A 31 11.72 -22.46 -0.20
C LEU A 31 11.40 -21.10 0.45
N PRO A 32 12.16 -20.00 0.23
CA PRO A 32 11.85 -18.70 0.82
C PRO A 32 10.51 -18.12 0.33
N ILE A 33 10.14 -18.41 -0.91
CA ILE A 33 8.87 -17.95 -1.49
C ILE A 33 7.71 -18.74 -0.88
N ALA A 34 7.81 -20.06 -0.90
CA ALA A 34 6.80 -20.95 -0.34
C ALA A 34 6.60 -20.70 1.17
N GLY A 35 7.68 -20.60 1.94
CA GLY A 35 7.64 -20.30 3.37
C GLY A 35 6.99 -18.94 3.66
N ALA A 36 7.28 -17.91 2.85
CA ALA A 36 6.66 -16.60 3.00
C ALA A 36 5.15 -16.62 2.70
N GLU A 37 4.69 -17.33 1.68
CA GLU A 37 3.26 -17.42 1.34
C GLU A 37 2.48 -18.30 2.33
N LEU A 38 3.05 -19.43 2.76
CA LEU A 38 2.46 -20.25 3.81
C LEU A 38 2.29 -19.48 5.13
N ALA A 39 3.29 -18.67 5.50
CA ALA A 39 3.22 -17.81 6.68
C ALA A 39 2.14 -16.71 6.57
N ARG A 40 1.75 -16.28 5.36
CA ARG A 40 0.74 -15.23 5.13
C ARG A 40 -0.68 -15.73 5.13
N ARG A 41 -0.89 -16.95 4.63
CA ARG A 41 -2.22 -17.50 4.33
C ARG A 41 -3.22 -17.36 5.49
N PRO A 42 -2.88 -17.63 6.76
CA PRO A 42 -3.83 -17.49 7.87
C PRO A 42 -4.29 -16.04 8.12
N ALA A 43 -3.56 -15.05 7.60
CA ALA A 43 -3.77 -13.63 7.89
C ALA A 43 -4.47 -12.88 6.75
N GLU A 44 -4.69 -13.51 5.58
CA GLU A 44 -5.31 -12.86 4.42
C GLU A 44 -6.72 -12.31 4.68
N PRO A 45 -7.63 -13.02 5.38
CA PRO A 45 -8.97 -12.49 5.68
C PRO A 45 -8.90 -11.19 6.49
N VAL A 46 -8.02 -11.16 7.51
CA VAL A 46 -7.81 -9.99 8.36
C VAL A 46 -7.24 -8.81 7.56
N VAL A 47 -6.36 -9.07 6.59
CA VAL A 47 -5.85 -8.01 5.69
C VAL A 47 -6.98 -7.44 4.83
N ALA A 48 -7.86 -8.29 4.30
CA ALA A 48 -9.00 -7.85 3.49
C ALA A 48 -9.96 -6.98 4.32
N GLU A 49 -10.30 -7.41 5.54
CA GLU A 49 -11.11 -6.65 6.50
C GLU A 49 -10.50 -5.29 6.83
N LEU A 50 -9.21 -5.25 7.16
CA LEU A 50 -8.50 -3.99 7.43
C LEU A 50 -8.49 -3.05 6.23
N ARG A 51 -8.37 -3.59 5.01
CA ARG A 51 -8.41 -2.79 3.77
C ARG A 51 -9.81 -2.28 3.45
N ALA A 52 -10.85 -3.04 3.82
CA ALA A 52 -12.24 -2.60 3.76
C ALA A 52 -12.58 -1.55 4.84
N GLY A 53 -11.72 -1.39 5.85
CA GLY A 53 -11.92 -0.47 6.96
C GLY A 53 -12.80 -1.06 8.08
N ALA A 54 -12.98 -2.38 8.11
CA ALA A 54 -13.70 -3.09 9.16
C ALA A 54 -12.96 -2.99 10.50
N ALA A 55 -13.72 -3.10 11.60
CA ALA A 55 -13.14 -3.19 12.93
C ALA A 55 -12.59 -4.60 13.14
N VAL A 56 -11.28 -4.70 13.36
CA VAL A 56 -10.59 -5.97 13.58
C VAL A 56 -10.24 -6.16 15.05
N GLU A 57 -10.56 -7.31 15.61
CA GLU A 57 -10.28 -7.69 17.00
C GLU A 57 -8.77 -7.59 17.33
N PRO A 58 -8.36 -7.15 18.54
CA PRO A 58 -6.94 -6.97 18.88
C PRO A 58 -6.07 -8.22 18.71
N GLY A 59 -6.57 -9.40 19.08
CA GLY A 59 -5.92 -10.69 18.89
C GLY A 59 -5.72 -11.04 17.41
N ALA A 60 -6.73 -10.82 16.56
CA ALA A 60 -6.61 -10.96 15.11
C ALA A 60 -5.53 -10.02 14.52
N LEU A 61 -5.46 -8.78 15.02
CA LEU A 61 -4.43 -7.83 14.62
C LEU A 61 -3.02 -8.26 15.05
N ALA A 62 -2.89 -8.85 16.24
CA ALA A 62 -1.63 -9.41 16.73
C ALA A 62 -1.18 -10.62 15.91
N ARG A 63 -2.09 -11.55 15.57
CA ARG A 63 -1.83 -12.69 14.69
C ARG A 63 -1.38 -12.23 13.31
N LEU A 64 -2.05 -11.23 12.72
CA LEU A 64 -1.63 -10.63 11.45
C LEU A 64 -0.21 -10.05 11.52
N ALA A 65 0.13 -9.35 12.61
CA ALA A 65 1.48 -8.81 12.79
C ALA A 65 2.53 -9.92 12.88
N ALA A 66 2.26 -10.98 13.65
CA ALA A 66 3.14 -12.13 13.79
C ALA A 66 3.35 -12.85 12.45
N ALA A 67 2.27 -13.17 11.74
CA ALA A 67 2.29 -13.77 10.41
C ALA A 67 3.10 -12.93 9.40
N SER A 68 2.89 -11.60 9.41
CA SER A 68 3.63 -10.68 8.53
C SER A 68 5.13 -10.66 8.84
N ARG A 69 5.53 -10.72 10.12
CA ARG A 69 6.95 -10.79 10.51
C ARG A 69 7.56 -12.14 10.14
N ALA A 70 6.86 -13.25 10.39
CA ALA A 70 7.31 -14.58 10.00
C ALA A 70 7.54 -14.66 8.48
N ALA A 71 6.60 -14.14 7.68
CA ALA A 71 6.77 -14.09 6.23
C ALA A 71 7.96 -13.20 5.78
N LEU A 72 8.21 -12.10 6.48
CA LEU A 72 9.37 -11.23 6.21
C LEU A 72 10.71 -11.86 6.62
N ALA A 73 10.71 -12.76 7.60
CA ALA A 73 11.89 -13.55 7.98
C ALA A 73 12.26 -14.56 6.88
N TRP A 74 11.27 -15.15 6.23
CA TRP A 74 11.48 -15.97 5.03
C TRP A 74 11.94 -15.15 3.83
N ARG A 75 11.24 -14.05 3.53
CA ARG A 75 11.55 -13.20 2.37
C ARG A 75 11.19 -11.73 2.64
N PRO A 76 12.18 -10.84 2.73
CA PRO A 76 11.91 -9.41 2.85
C PRO A 76 11.21 -8.85 1.61
N ASP A 77 10.02 -8.26 1.77
CA ASP A 77 9.26 -7.70 0.67
C ASP A 77 8.54 -6.37 1.00
N GLY A 78 7.95 -5.75 -0.03
CA GLY A 78 7.18 -4.52 0.11
C GLY A 78 5.80 -4.73 0.74
N PRO A 79 4.98 -5.67 0.24
CA PRO A 79 3.63 -5.93 0.75
C PRO A 79 3.58 -6.24 2.26
N GLY A 80 4.45 -7.11 2.77
CA GLY A 80 4.50 -7.46 4.20
C GLY A 80 4.81 -6.25 5.07
N ARG A 81 5.74 -5.37 4.63
CA ARG A 81 6.04 -4.12 5.31
C ARG A 81 4.87 -3.13 5.27
N ALA A 82 4.17 -3.01 4.13
CA ALA A 82 2.98 -2.17 4.04
C ALA A 82 1.85 -2.64 4.98
N THR A 83 1.73 -3.96 5.16
CA THR A 83 0.80 -4.58 6.09
C THR A 83 1.16 -4.27 7.54
N LEU A 84 2.43 -4.41 7.95
CA LEU A 84 2.87 -4.00 9.29
C LEU A 84 2.63 -2.52 9.56
N GLY A 85 2.90 -1.66 8.57
CA GLY A 85 2.58 -0.24 8.68
C GLY A 85 1.07 0.03 8.85
N LEU A 86 0.21 -0.77 8.21
CA LEU A 86 -1.24 -0.69 8.41
C LEU A 86 -1.64 -1.16 9.82
N VAL A 87 -1.02 -2.22 10.32
CA VAL A 87 -1.25 -2.73 11.68
C VAL A 87 -0.96 -1.64 12.72
N ASP A 88 0.21 -1.00 12.64
CA ASP A 88 0.56 0.04 13.60
C ASP A 88 -0.31 1.30 13.43
N LEU A 89 -0.79 1.61 12.22
CA LEU A 89 -1.80 2.67 12.05
C LEU A 89 -3.12 2.36 12.77
N VAL A 90 -3.54 1.09 12.83
CA VAL A 90 -4.74 0.68 13.57
C VAL A 90 -4.48 0.77 15.07
N ARG A 91 -3.33 0.30 15.55
CA ARG A 91 -2.92 0.44 16.96
C ARG A 91 -2.86 1.90 17.39
N ALA A 92 -2.26 2.76 16.57
CA ALA A 92 -2.22 4.21 16.79
C ALA A 92 -3.60 4.88 16.84
N ARG A 93 -4.69 4.23 16.41
CA ARG A 93 -6.06 4.77 16.55
C ARG A 93 -6.72 4.34 17.86
N ARG A 94 -6.22 3.29 18.50
CA ARG A 94 -6.76 2.70 19.74
C ARG A 94 -5.93 3.04 20.97
N ALA A 95 -4.66 3.41 20.79
CA ALA A 95 -3.74 3.69 21.87
C ALA A 95 -3.92 5.11 22.43
N ASP A 96 -3.80 5.24 23.75
CA ASP A 96 -3.74 6.54 24.44
C ASP A 96 -2.50 7.34 24.01
N ARG A 97 -1.40 6.63 23.75
CA ARG A 97 -0.14 7.19 23.22
C ARG A 97 0.07 6.74 21.77
N PRO A 98 -0.43 7.50 20.78
CA PRO A 98 -0.40 7.06 19.38
C PRO A 98 0.98 7.21 18.70
N VAL A 99 1.88 8.04 19.25
CA VAL A 99 3.15 8.43 18.59
C VAL A 99 4.06 7.25 18.29
N PRO A 100 4.37 6.33 19.24
CA PRO A 100 5.27 5.20 18.95
C PRO A 100 4.77 4.32 17.80
N HIS A 101 3.45 4.09 17.75
CA HIS A 101 2.83 3.34 16.66
C HIS A 101 2.86 4.10 15.33
N LEU A 102 2.72 5.43 15.34
CA LEU A 102 2.85 6.25 14.13
C LEU A 102 4.27 6.23 13.56
N GLU A 103 5.30 6.26 14.42
CA GLU A 103 6.69 6.17 14.00
C GLU A 103 7.03 4.81 13.41
N ALA A 104 6.61 3.73 14.08
CA ALA A 104 6.71 2.36 13.57
C ALA A 104 6.02 2.22 12.21
N ALA A 105 4.79 2.74 12.08
CA ALA A 105 4.08 2.77 10.81
C ALA A 105 4.85 3.53 9.74
N ALA A 106 5.38 4.72 10.04
CA ALA A 106 6.16 5.50 9.08
C ALA A 106 7.45 4.78 8.64
N ALA A 107 8.12 4.06 9.54
CA ALA A 107 9.29 3.25 9.22
C ALA A 107 8.95 2.10 8.27
N TYR A 108 7.91 1.32 8.59
CA TYR A 108 7.46 0.22 7.74
C TYR A 108 6.97 0.68 6.36
N LEU A 109 6.19 1.77 6.30
CA LEU A 109 5.70 2.32 5.03
C LEU A 109 6.87 2.81 4.15
N ARG A 110 7.87 3.48 4.72
CA ARG A 110 9.09 3.86 3.98
C ARG A 110 9.84 2.64 3.48
N ALA A 111 10.00 1.63 4.32
CA ALA A 111 10.68 0.39 3.96
C ALA A 111 9.92 -0.42 2.88
N SER A 112 8.60 -0.29 2.82
CA SER A 112 7.78 -0.81 1.72
C SER A 112 8.03 -0.04 0.43
N LEU A 113 7.99 1.31 0.48
CA LEU A 113 8.17 2.17 -0.69
C LEU A 113 9.56 2.05 -1.34
N ARG A 114 10.60 1.67 -0.58
CA ARG A 114 11.91 1.33 -1.16
C ARG A 114 11.86 0.13 -2.12
N ARG A 115 10.91 -0.79 -1.93
CA ARG A 115 10.70 -1.96 -2.80
C ARG A 115 9.55 -1.76 -3.79
N ARG A 116 8.58 -0.89 -3.45
CA ARG A 116 7.38 -0.59 -4.24
C ARG A 116 7.17 0.93 -4.36
N PRO A 117 8.04 1.64 -5.09
CA PRO A 117 7.95 3.10 -5.19
C PRO A 117 6.67 3.55 -5.90
N ALA A 118 6.08 2.68 -6.73
CA ALA A 118 4.85 2.94 -7.47
C ALA A 118 3.55 2.60 -6.69
N ASP A 119 3.58 2.50 -5.34
CA ASP A 119 2.40 2.14 -4.55
C ASP A 119 1.62 3.36 -4.04
N PRO A 120 0.51 3.75 -4.70
CA PRO A 120 -0.30 4.92 -4.32
C PRO A 120 -0.95 4.81 -2.93
N HIS A 121 -1.29 3.60 -2.46
CA HIS A 121 -1.90 3.41 -1.15
C HIS A 121 -0.88 3.63 -0.03
N THR A 122 0.32 3.09 -0.21
CA THR A 122 1.41 3.22 0.76
C THR A 122 1.87 4.67 0.88
N TRP A 123 1.98 5.41 -0.23
CA TRP A 123 2.25 6.85 -0.20
C TRP A 123 1.16 7.65 0.51
N ALA A 124 -0.12 7.35 0.26
CA ALA A 124 -1.24 8.05 0.91
C ALA A 124 -1.26 7.82 2.43
N ARG A 125 -0.99 6.57 2.85
CA ARG A 125 -0.83 6.22 4.27
C ARG A 125 0.36 6.93 4.89
N LEU A 126 1.50 6.98 4.20
CA LEU A 126 2.68 7.69 4.69
C LEU A 126 2.39 9.19 4.87
N ALA A 127 1.74 9.84 3.90
CA ALA A 127 1.33 11.23 4.03
C ALA A 127 0.45 11.46 5.27
N ARG A 128 -0.60 10.64 5.44
CA ARG A 128 -1.45 10.72 6.64
C ARG A 128 -0.67 10.50 7.94
N THR A 129 0.27 9.55 7.94
CA THR A 129 1.11 9.24 9.11
C THR A 129 1.98 10.44 9.48
N ARG A 130 2.67 11.03 8.49
CA ARG A 130 3.49 12.24 8.67
C ARG A 130 2.69 13.43 9.18
N TYR A 131 1.48 13.61 8.67
CA TYR A 131 0.57 14.65 9.17
C TYR A 131 0.22 14.44 10.65
N ARG A 132 -0.10 13.21 11.06
CA ARG A 132 -0.40 12.88 12.46
C ARG A 132 0.81 12.99 13.39
N LEU A 133 2.01 12.85 12.85
CA LEU A 133 3.28 13.07 13.56
C LEU A 133 3.68 14.55 13.65
N GLY A 134 2.90 15.47 13.08
CA GLY A 134 3.25 16.89 13.08
C GLY A 134 4.47 17.24 12.20
N LEU A 135 4.83 16.39 11.24
CA LEU A 135 5.96 16.67 10.35
C LEU A 135 5.67 17.89 9.45
N PRO A 136 6.71 18.58 8.94
CA PRO A 136 6.55 19.76 8.11
C PRO A 136 5.59 19.55 6.94
N ALA A 137 4.70 20.52 6.70
CA ALA A 137 3.65 20.43 5.68
C ALA A 137 4.19 20.10 4.27
N ARG A 138 5.41 20.55 3.95
CA ARG A 138 6.11 20.23 2.70
C ARG A 138 6.37 18.72 2.52
N ASP A 139 6.71 18.00 3.59
CA ASP A 139 7.05 16.57 3.55
C ASP A 139 5.80 15.70 3.49
N VAL A 140 4.73 16.17 4.13
CA VAL A 140 3.39 15.60 4.02
C VAL A 140 2.86 15.76 2.59
N ALA A 141 2.94 16.98 2.04
CA ALA A 141 2.52 17.30 0.69
C ALA A 141 3.32 16.52 -0.36
N ALA A 142 4.63 16.35 -0.18
CA ALA A 142 5.47 15.55 -1.07
C ALA A 142 5.03 14.09 -1.15
N ALA A 143 4.77 13.44 0.00
CA ALA A 143 4.24 12.08 0.02
C ALA A 143 2.85 11.99 -0.63
N LEU A 144 2.00 12.99 -0.39
CA LEU A 144 0.65 13.03 -0.95
C LEU A 144 0.67 13.22 -2.47
N ARG A 145 1.56 14.07 -3.01
CA ARG A 145 1.82 14.22 -4.45
C ARG A 145 2.32 12.92 -5.08
N ARG A 146 3.28 12.24 -4.44
CA ARG A 146 3.76 10.92 -4.91
C ARG A 146 2.62 9.92 -5.00
N SER A 147 1.73 9.90 -4.00
CA SER A 147 0.53 9.07 -4.02
C SER A 147 -0.34 9.33 -5.26
N LEU A 148 -0.54 10.59 -5.67
CA LEU A 148 -1.26 10.89 -6.92
C LEU A 148 -0.48 10.49 -8.17
N ALA A 149 0.84 10.68 -8.18
CA ALA A 149 1.67 10.45 -9.36
C ALA A 149 1.88 8.97 -9.68
N THR A 150 1.88 8.09 -8.67
CA THR A 150 2.31 6.70 -8.83
C THR A 150 1.19 5.72 -9.20
N GLY A 151 -0.05 6.16 -9.36
CA GLY A 151 -1.15 5.26 -9.66
C GLY A 151 -2.18 5.88 -10.58
N ALA A 152 -2.84 5.00 -11.35
CA ALA A 152 -4.10 5.34 -11.98
C ALA A 152 -5.08 5.90 -10.93
N TYR A 153 -6.13 6.57 -11.42
CA TYR A 153 -7.17 7.09 -10.56
C TYR A 153 -7.77 5.98 -9.67
N LEU A 154 -7.59 6.09 -8.35
CA LEU A 154 -8.03 5.13 -7.34
C LEU A 154 -9.16 5.71 -6.49
N PRO A 155 -10.43 5.42 -6.82
CA PRO A 155 -11.55 6.10 -6.20
C PRO A 155 -11.66 5.88 -4.68
N ARG A 156 -11.20 4.73 -4.18
CA ARG A 156 -11.16 4.41 -2.74
C ARG A 156 -10.23 5.33 -1.95
N LEU A 157 -9.22 5.94 -2.58
CA LEU A 157 -8.28 6.86 -1.93
C LEU A 157 -8.72 8.32 -1.99
N ALA A 158 -9.63 8.66 -2.91
CA ALA A 158 -10.02 10.05 -3.16
C ALA A 158 -10.50 10.79 -1.90
N PRO A 159 -11.36 10.23 -1.01
CA PRO A 159 -11.78 10.94 0.20
C PRO A 159 -10.63 11.25 1.15
N ALA A 160 -9.74 10.29 1.39
CA ALA A 160 -8.60 10.47 2.30
C ALA A 160 -7.58 11.47 1.74
N ARG A 161 -7.32 11.41 0.43
CA ARG A 161 -6.42 12.34 -0.27
C ARG A 161 -7.00 13.75 -0.27
N ALA A 162 -8.27 13.91 -0.63
CA ALA A 162 -8.96 15.18 -0.67
C ALA A 162 -9.04 15.85 0.72
N ALA A 163 -9.35 15.07 1.76
CA ALA A 163 -9.37 15.58 3.12
C ALA A 163 -7.99 16.04 3.60
N LEU A 164 -6.91 15.35 3.22
CA LEU A 164 -5.55 15.78 3.54
C LEU A 164 -5.12 16.97 2.67
N ALA A 165 -5.57 17.03 1.41
CA ALA A 165 -5.28 18.14 0.51
C ALA A 165 -5.91 19.46 0.97
N LEU A 166 -7.12 19.45 1.52
CA LEU A 166 -7.74 20.64 2.12
C LEU A 166 -6.92 21.18 3.30
N ARG A 167 -6.39 20.29 4.14
CA ARG A 167 -5.52 20.67 5.28
C ARG A 167 -4.18 21.22 4.84
N LEU A 168 -3.66 20.76 3.72
CA LEU A 168 -2.36 21.16 3.16
C LEU A 168 -2.49 22.17 2.01
N TRP A 169 -3.66 22.79 1.84
CA TRP A 169 -3.97 23.60 0.66
C TRP A 169 -2.93 24.69 0.36
N PRO A 170 -2.41 25.45 1.35
CA PRO A 170 -1.39 26.48 1.09
C PRO A 170 -0.17 25.96 0.31
N VAL A 171 0.24 24.71 0.59
CA VAL A 171 1.45 24.09 0.00
C VAL A 171 1.13 23.34 -1.31
N LEU A 172 -0.14 23.02 -1.56
CA LEU A 172 -0.58 22.24 -2.72
C LEU A 172 -1.17 23.09 -3.87
N ASN A 173 -1.53 24.35 -3.61
CA ASN A 173 -2.36 25.21 -4.47
C ASN A 173 -1.82 25.48 -5.90
N ARG A 174 -0.62 25.01 -6.24
CA ARG A 174 0.00 25.32 -7.54
C ARG A 174 -0.42 24.38 -8.68
N ASP A 175 -0.92 23.17 -8.39
CA ASP A 175 -0.91 22.11 -9.41
C ASP A 175 -2.24 21.84 -10.14
N GLY A 176 -3.39 22.41 -9.75
CA GLY A 176 -4.70 22.20 -10.40
C GLY A 176 -5.28 20.76 -10.39
N ARG A 177 -4.42 19.74 -10.28
CA ARG A 177 -4.68 18.29 -10.25
C ARG A 177 -5.60 17.89 -9.10
N TRP A 178 -5.60 18.65 -8.02
CA TRP A 178 -6.42 18.40 -6.83
C TRP A 178 -7.91 18.60 -7.06
N ARG A 179 -8.32 19.33 -8.10
CA ARG A 179 -9.75 19.58 -8.38
C ARG A 179 -10.54 18.28 -8.59
N ARG A 180 -10.02 17.36 -9.41
CA ARG A 180 -10.67 16.06 -9.68
C ARG A 180 -10.77 15.22 -8.40
N GLU A 181 -9.70 15.18 -7.62
CA GLU A 181 -9.63 14.44 -6.34
C GLU A 181 -10.60 15.01 -5.30
N LEU A 182 -10.68 16.34 -5.18
CA LEU A 182 -11.65 17.01 -4.29
C LEU A 182 -13.09 16.68 -4.68
N ALA A 183 -13.41 16.79 -5.98
CA ALA A 183 -14.76 16.51 -6.48
C ALA A 183 -15.16 15.03 -6.26
N GLU A 184 -14.25 14.08 -6.51
CA GLU A 184 -14.52 12.67 -6.24
C GLU A 184 -14.60 12.35 -4.75
N GLY A 185 -13.66 12.87 -3.97
CA GLY A 185 -13.65 12.70 -2.52
C GLY A 185 -14.95 13.17 -1.90
N TRP A 186 -15.49 14.30 -2.37
CA TRP A 186 -16.77 14.82 -1.94
C TRP A 186 -17.94 13.93 -2.35
N ARG A 187 -18.01 13.44 -3.59
CA ARG A 187 -19.07 12.51 -4.04
C ARG A 187 -19.17 11.26 -3.17
N ARG A 188 -18.02 10.74 -2.72
CA ARG A 188 -17.95 9.52 -1.93
C ARG A 188 -18.20 9.74 -0.45
N GLN A 189 -17.74 10.86 0.10
CA GLN A 189 -17.85 11.19 1.53
C GLN A 189 -18.13 12.69 1.74
N PRO A 190 -19.33 13.17 1.38
CA PRO A 190 -19.62 14.61 1.40
C PRO A 190 -19.49 15.19 2.82
N ASN A 191 -19.98 14.46 3.83
CA ASN A 191 -19.93 14.89 5.23
C ASN A 191 -18.49 15.03 5.77
N LEU A 192 -17.56 14.16 5.36
CA LEU A 192 -16.15 14.27 5.76
C LEU A 192 -15.52 15.52 5.15
N LEU A 193 -15.75 15.75 3.86
CA LEU A 193 -15.09 16.79 3.09
C LEU A 193 -15.65 18.17 3.44
N THR A 194 -16.97 18.31 3.60
CA THR A 194 -17.60 19.55 4.05
C THR A 194 -17.11 19.94 5.45
N ARG A 195 -17.07 18.99 6.41
CA ARG A 195 -16.53 19.28 7.75
C ARG A 195 -15.06 19.69 7.71
N THR A 196 -14.25 18.98 6.94
CA THR A 196 -12.82 19.32 6.77
C THR A 196 -12.63 20.69 6.13
N ALA A 197 -13.42 21.02 5.10
CA ALA A 197 -13.34 22.30 4.42
C ALA A 197 -13.74 23.46 5.34
N ARG A 198 -14.80 23.31 6.13
CA ARG A 198 -15.19 24.30 7.15
C ARG A 198 -14.09 24.50 8.20
N ALA A 199 -13.58 23.40 8.76
CA ALA A 199 -12.53 23.44 9.77
C ALA A 199 -11.20 24.05 9.29
N THR A 200 -10.98 24.13 7.98
CA THR A 200 -9.75 24.69 7.38
C THR A 200 -9.95 26.03 6.68
N GLY A 201 -11.17 26.60 6.72
CA GLY A 201 -11.51 27.81 5.97
C GLY A 201 -11.49 27.63 4.44
N ARG A 202 -11.67 26.40 3.93
CA ARG A 202 -11.54 26.03 2.51
C ARG A 202 -12.85 25.65 1.83
N SER A 203 -13.99 26.06 2.38
CA SER A 203 -15.32 25.79 1.80
C SER A 203 -15.43 26.26 0.35
N GLY A 204 -14.92 27.47 0.03
CA GLY A 204 -14.95 28.00 -1.35
C GLY A 204 -14.08 27.20 -2.33
N VAL A 205 -12.96 26.63 -1.88
CA VAL A 205 -12.11 25.76 -2.70
C VAL A 205 -12.86 24.47 -3.05
N LEU A 206 -13.47 23.84 -2.05
CA LEU A 206 -14.25 22.63 -2.25
C LEU A 206 -15.45 22.88 -3.17
N GLY A 207 -16.21 23.97 -2.93
CA GLY A 207 -17.36 24.36 -3.76
C GLY A 207 -16.98 24.50 -5.23
N ARG A 208 -15.92 25.27 -5.54
CA ARG A 208 -15.43 25.41 -6.92
C ARG A 208 -15.08 24.06 -7.55
N ALA A 209 -14.38 23.18 -6.83
CA ALA A 209 -13.99 21.87 -7.36
C ALA A 209 -15.22 20.99 -7.68
N VAL A 210 -16.25 21.00 -6.84
CA VAL A 210 -17.48 20.23 -7.07
C VAL A 210 -18.26 20.78 -8.26
N THR A 211 -18.49 22.10 -8.35
CA THR A 211 -19.27 22.71 -9.43
C THR A 211 -18.65 22.44 -10.81
N HIS A 212 -17.34 22.62 -10.95
CA HIS A 212 -16.65 22.38 -12.22
C HIS A 212 -16.62 20.89 -12.61
N GLY A 213 -16.50 19.99 -11.62
CA GLY A 213 -16.54 18.55 -11.84
C GLY A 213 -17.88 18.04 -12.36
N SER A 214 -18.98 18.74 -12.06
CA SER A 214 -20.33 18.43 -12.55
C SER A 214 -20.56 18.93 -13.97
N ALA A 215 -20.01 20.09 -14.34
CA ALA A 215 -20.15 20.67 -15.68
C ALA A 215 -19.43 19.84 -16.76
N ALA A 216 -18.21 19.36 -16.48
CA ALA A 216 -17.41 18.59 -17.43
C ALA A 216 -18.07 17.27 -17.87
N ARG A 217 -18.97 16.68 -17.07
CA ARG A 217 -19.65 15.42 -17.42
C ARG A 217 -20.89 15.58 -18.30
N ARG A 218 -21.54 16.74 -18.27
CA ARG A 218 -22.72 16.99 -19.12
C ARG A 218 -22.36 17.13 -20.60
N ARG A 219 -21.09 17.35 -20.94
CA ARG A 219 -20.60 17.49 -22.32
C ARG A 219 -20.17 16.17 -22.98
N VAL A 220 -20.18 15.06 -22.24
CA VAL A 220 -19.70 13.74 -22.71
C VAL A 220 -20.87 12.73 -22.77
N ARG A 221 -22.10 13.22 -22.70
CA ARG A 221 -23.33 12.47 -22.94
C ARG A 221 -24.03 13.11 -24.12
#